data_AF-A0A2E0XDQ6-F1
#
_entry.id   AF-A0A2E0XDQ6-F1
#
_cell.length_a   1.000
_cell.length_b   1.000
_cell.length_c   1.000
_cell.angle_alpha   90.00
_cell.angle_beta   90.00
_cell.angle_gamma   90.00
#
_symmetry.space_group_name_H-M   'P 1'
#
loop_
_entity.id
_entity.type
_entity.pdbx_description
1 polymer ?
#
loop_
_entity_poly.entity_id
_entity_poly.type
_entity_poly.pdbx_seq_one_letter_code
_entity_poly.pdbx_strand_id
1 'polypeptide(L)'
;MGFATDGSFNSDPGDELKIVKKDHPITEELKEKVKIHKPLAQLMTCNGFQGDADIIAIRADNEKLVAMSVYEGGQINKRGHQTRHVNIWSHSTGWEMITDEGWKLIEHSVLYALGRIPQAVIQKML
;
A
#
# COMPACT_ATOMS: atom_id res chain seq x y z
N MET A 1 8.91 -12.67 0.10
CA MET A 1 8.13 -11.80 -0.79
C MET A 1 6.87 -12.55 -1.18
N GLY A 2 5.69 -11.98 -0.94
CA GLY A 2 4.44 -12.58 -1.40
C GLY A 2 4.43 -12.63 -2.92
N PHE A 3 4.41 -13.84 -3.46
CA PHE A 3 4.29 -14.09 -4.89
C PHE A 3 3.16 -15.08 -5.05
N ALA A 4 2.26 -14.78 -5.97
CA ALA A 4 1.21 -15.71 -6.30
C ALA A 4 1.79 -16.86 -7.15
N THR A 5 1.37 -18.09 -6.87
CA THR A 5 1.73 -19.27 -7.68
C THR A 5 1.06 -19.24 -9.07
N ASP A 6 -0.02 -18.49 -9.21
CA ASP A 6 -0.85 -18.29 -10.41
C ASP A 6 -1.32 -16.83 -10.61
N GLY A 7 -1.06 -15.94 -9.65
CA GLY A 7 -1.63 -14.60 -9.60
C GLY A 7 -0.98 -13.66 -10.59
N SER A 8 -1.77 -13.28 -11.59
CA SER A 8 -1.43 -12.21 -12.49
C SER A 8 -1.50 -10.88 -11.73
N PHE A 9 -0.43 -10.10 -11.84
CA PHE A 9 -0.53 -8.67 -11.64
C PHE A 9 -1.24 -8.10 -12.86
N ASN A 10 -2.35 -7.40 -12.61
CA ASN A 10 -3.11 -6.74 -13.66
C ASN A 10 -3.14 -5.24 -13.40
N SER A 11 -3.32 -4.51 -14.50
CA SER A 11 -3.65 -3.09 -14.52
C SER A 11 -5.05 -2.97 -15.04
N ASP A 12 -6.00 -2.70 -14.14
CA ASP A 12 -7.40 -2.49 -14.48
C ASP A 12 -7.86 -1.11 -13.98
N PRO A 13 -8.81 -0.45 -14.67
CA PRO A 13 -9.34 0.84 -14.23
C PRO A 13 -9.91 0.77 -12.82
N GLY A 14 -9.53 1.71 -11.97
CA GLY A 14 -10.00 1.87 -10.59
C GLY A 14 -9.53 3.21 -10.00
N ASP A 15 -10.17 3.63 -8.92
CA ASP A 15 -9.84 4.91 -8.26
C ASP A 15 -10.10 4.91 -6.75
N GLU A 16 -10.52 3.79 -6.17
CA GLU A 16 -10.79 3.66 -4.75
C GLU A 16 -10.20 2.38 -4.16
N LEU A 17 -9.62 2.51 -2.98
CA LEU A 17 -9.13 1.40 -2.18
C LEU A 17 -9.95 1.27 -0.90
N LYS A 18 -10.10 0.04 -0.43
CA LYS A 18 -10.60 -0.28 0.90
C LYS A 18 -9.43 -0.69 1.79
N ILE A 19 -9.25 0.00 2.89
CA ILE A 19 -8.28 -0.30 3.94
C ILE A 19 -8.79 -1.50 4.73
N VAL A 20 -8.01 -2.58 4.76
CA VAL A 20 -8.35 -3.82 5.49
C VAL A 20 -7.56 -3.97 6.79
N LYS A 21 -6.39 -3.32 6.89
CA LYS A 21 -5.54 -3.33 8.09
C LYS A 21 -5.51 -1.94 8.74
N LYS A 22 -6.56 -1.63 9.52
CA LYS A 22 -6.80 -0.28 10.11
C LYS A 22 -5.86 0.08 11.27
N ASP A 23 -5.27 -0.92 11.90
CA ASP A 23 -4.31 -0.80 13.00
C ASP A 23 -2.86 -0.64 12.51
N HIS A 24 -2.63 -0.71 11.19
CA HIS A 24 -1.30 -0.57 10.62
C HIS A 24 -0.86 0.91 10.61
N PRO A 25 0.40 1.24 10.95
CA PRO A 25 0.87 2.64 10.95
C PRO A 25 0.71 3.37 9.61
N ILE A 26 0.72 2.64 8.49
CA ILE A 26 0.48 3.21 7.15
C ILE A 26 -0.94 3.80 7.04
N THR A 27 -1.92 3.23 7.74
CA THR A 27 -3.35 3.53 7.56
C THR A 27 -3.90 4.48 8.62
N GLU A 28 -3.05 4.98 9.52
CA GLU A 28 -3.44 5.96 10.51
C GLU A 28 -4.03 7.21 9.85
N GLU A 29 -5.10 7.74 10.45
CA GLU A 29 -5.85 8.91 9.97
C GLU A 29 -6.45 8.78 8.57
N LEU A 30 -6.42 7.59 7.96
CA LEU A 30 -7.10 7.32 6.70
C LEU A 30 -8.50 6.78 6.96
N LYS A 31 -9.40 7.11 6.05
CA LYS A 31 -10.75 6.54 6.02
C LYS A 31 -10.66 5.06 5.61
N GLU A 32 -11.70 4.30 5.94
CA GLU A 32 -11.81 2.91 5.50
C GLU A 32 -11.83 2.77 3.97
N LYS A 33 -12.43 3.75 3.27
CA LYS A 33 -12.35 3.86 1.83
C LYS A 33 -11.60 5.13 1.46
N VAL A 34 -10.60 4.98 0.60
CA VAL A 34 -9.72 6.07 0.17
C VAL A 34 -9.88 6.26 -1.33
N LYS A 35 -10.27 7.47 -1.73
CA LYS A 35 -10.28 7.85 -3.15
C LYS A 35 -8.84 8.17 -3.53
N ILE A 36 -8.23 7.37 -4.39
CA ILE A 36 -6.80 7.48 -4.75
C ILE A 36 -6.56 8.18 -6.09
N HIS A 37 -7.56 8.26 -6.99
CA HIS A 37 -7.47 9.01 -8.26
C HIS A 37 -8.75 9.81 -8.59
N LYS A 38 -8.64 10.84 -9.46
CA LYS A 38 -9.73 11.78 -9.82
C LYS A 38 -10.08 11.87 -11.33
N PRO A 39 -9.56 10.98 -12.18
CA PRO A 39 -10.46 10.00 -12.79
C PRO A 39 -9.99 8.55 -12.57
N LEU A 40 -10.80 7.57 -13.00
CA LEU A 40 -10.38 6.16 -13.05
C LEU A 40 -9.04 6.03 -13.77
N ALA A 41 -8.07 5.41 -13.11
CA ALA A 41 -6.75 5.16 -13.63
C ALA A 41 -6.43 3.67 -13.56
N GLN A 42 -5.40 3.24 -14.29
CA GLN A 42 -4.96 1.85 -14.20
C GLN A 42 -4.31 1.61 -12.83
N LEU A 43 -4.89 0.71 -12.03
CA LEU A 43 -4.35 0.33 -10.73
C LEU A 43 -3.62 -1.00 -10.86
N MET A 44 -2.37 -1.05 -10.44
CA MET A 44 -1.62 -2.29 -10.29
C MET A 44 -2.18 -3.06 -9.11
N THR A 45 -2.74 -4.24 -9.37
CA THR A 45 -3.28 -5.12 -8.33
C THR A 45 -2.91 -6.56 -8.58
N CYS A 46 -2.91 -7.36 -7.52
CA CYS A 46 -2.63 -8.79 -7.57
C CYS A 46 -3.90 -9.57 -7.23
N ASN A 47 -4.28 -10.51 -8.10
CA ASN A 47 -5.27 -11.53 -7.79
C ASN A 47 -4.59 -12.77 -7.21
N GLY A 48 -5.22 -13.47 -6.26
CA GLY A 48 -4.65 -14.68 -5.67
C GLY A 48 -3.37 -14.43 -4.88
N PHE A 49 -3.24 -13.25 -4.25
CA PHE A 49 -2.07 -12.89 -3.46
C PHE A 49 -1.85 -13.91 -2.32
N GLN A 50 -0.65 -14.48 -2.26
CA GLN A 50 -0.24 -15.46 -1.25
C GLN A 50 1.12 -15.09 -0.67
N GLY A 51 1.37 -15.56 0.55
CA GLY A 51 2.64 -15.41 1.25
C GLY A 51 2.51 -14.69 2.59
N ASP A 52 3.64 -14.60 3.27
CA ASP A 52 3.75 -13.99 4.59
C ASP A 52 3.91 -12.47 4.48
N ALA A 53 2.83 -11.78 4.14
CA ALA A 53 2.79 -10.32 4.04
C ALA A 53 1.46 -9.79 4.55
N ASP A 54 1.49 -8.66 5.25
CA ASP A 54 0.28 -7.96 5.65
C ASP A 54 -0.38 -7.32 4.43
N ILE A 55 -1.66 -7.64 4.20
CA ILE A 55 -2.47 -6.94 3.19
C ILE A 55 -2.98 -5.65 3.83
N ILE A 56 -2.61 -4.51 3.25
CA ILE A 56 -2.97 -3.19 3.79
C ILE A 56 -4.28 -2.69 3.18
N ALA A 57 -4.38 -2.80 1.86
CA ALA A 57 -5.52 -2.32 1.10
C ALA A 57 -5.80 -3.20 -0.12
N ILE A 58 -7.08 -3.27 -0.45
CA ILE A 58 -7.64 -3.98 -1.60
C ILE A 58 -8.43 -2.98 -2.45
N ARG A 59 -8.80 -3.35 -3.66
CA ARG A 59 -9.76 -2.55 -4.43
C ARG A 59 -11.12 -2.49 -3.73
N ALA A 60 -11.72 -1.30 -3.72
CA ALA A 60 -13.01 -1.10 -3.07
C ALA A 60 -14.17 -1.81 -3.78
N ASP A 61 -14.04 -2.06 -5.08
CA ASP A 61 -15.04 -2.72 -5.94
C ASP A 61 -14.78 -4.22 -6.17
N ASN A 62 -13.59 -4.72 -5.80
CA ASN A 62 -13.24 -6.13 -5.91
C ASN A 62 -12.25 -6.55 -4.83
N GLU A 63 -12.76 -7.20 -3.78
CA GLU A 63 -11.97 -7.56 -2.60
C GLU A 63 -10.90 -8.63 -2.85
N LYS A 64 -10.94 -9.32 -4.01
CA LYS A 64 -9.92 -10.30 -4.41
C LYS A 64 -8.64 -9.65 -4.95
N LEU A 65 -8.69 -8.37 -5.26
CA LEU A 65 -7.60 -7.63 -5.88
C LEU A 65 -6.83 -6.84 -4.81
N VAL A 66 -5.67 -7.38 -4.42
CA VAL A 66 -4.76 -6.74 -3.47
C VAL A 66 -4.03 -5.59 -4.16
N ALA A 67 -4.19 -4.40 -3.60
CA ALA A 67 -3.61 -3.16 -4.11
C ALA A 67 -2.39 -2.72 -3.30
N MET A 68 -2.30 -3.12 -2.03
CA MET A 68 -1.16 -2.83 -1.16
C MET A 68 -0.85 -3.98 -0.22
N SER A 69 0.44 -4.24 -0.03
CA SER A 69 0.93 -5.21 0.96
C SER A 69 2.28 -4.81 1.52
N VAL A 70 2.59 -5.33 2.71
CA VAL A 70 3.84 -5.09 3.44
C VAL A 70 4.51 -6.42 3.76
N TYR A 71 5.80 -6.51 3.42
CA TYR A 71 6.65 -7.65 3.75
C TYR A 71 7.80 -7.19 4.67
N GLU A 72 7.77 -7.61 5.93
CA GLU A 72 8.78 -7.29 6.95
C GLU A 72 10.06 -8.12 6.79
N GLY A 73 9.96 -9.28 6.14
CA GLY A 73 11.07 -10.21 5.93
C GLY A 73 12.00 -9.87 4.77
N GLY A 74 12.20 -8.59 4.42
CA GLY A 74 13.06 -8.14 3.32
C GLY A 74 14.55 -8.54 3.42
N GLN A 75 15.41 -7.91 2.63
CA GLN A 75 16.86 -8.19 2.70
C GLN A 75 17.53 -7.46 3.86
N ILE A 76 18.68 -7.96 4.33
CA ILE A 76 19.56 -7.21 5.22
C ILE A 76 20.39 -6.24 4.37
N ASN A 77 20.32 -4.94 4.67
CA ASN A 77 21.09 -3.93 3.95
C ASN A 77 22.56 -3.90 4.38
N LYS A 78 23.39 -3.08 3.71
CA LYS A 78 24.83 -2.94 4.01
C LYS A 78 25.14 -2.48 5.45
N ARG A 79 24.15 -1.95 6.18
CA ARG A 79 24.26 -1.52 7.58
C ARG A 79 23.80 -2.58 8.58
N GLY A 80 23.43 -3.77 8.12
CA GLY A 80 22.96 -4.86 8.97
C GLY A 80 21.48 -4.74 9.39
N HIS A 81 20.72 -3.81 8.80
CA HIS A 81 19.30 -3.66 9.12
C HIS A 81 18.43 -4.47 8.16
N GLN A 82 17.46 -5.18 8.74
CA GLN A 82 16.37 -5.82 8.02
C GLN A 82 15.54 -4.76 7.29
N THR A 83 15.35 -4.92 5.98
CA THR A 83 14.53 -4.01 5.18
C THR A 83 13.07 -4.46 5.14
N ARG A 84 12.18 -3.49 4.91
CA ARG A 84 10.75 -3.70 4.71
C ARG A 84 10.40 -3.38 3.28
N HIS A 85 9.56 -4.21 2.67
CA HIS A 85 9.09 -3.96 1.30
C HIS A 85 7.61 -3.61 1.37
N VAL A 86 7.24 -2.47 0.79
CA VAL A 86 5.84 -2.04 0.65
C VAL A 86 5.50 -2.04 -0.82
N ASN A 87 4.50 -2.84 -1.21
CA ASN A 87 3.94 -2.83 -2.55
C ASN A 87 2.74 -1.89 -2.59
N ILE A 88 2.64 -1.08 -3.65
CA ILE A 88 1.59 -0.06 -3.81
C ILE A 88 0.96 -0.13 -5.20
N TRP A 89 -0.25 0.39 -5.32
CA TRP A 89 -1.12 0.25 -6.49
C TRP A 89 -0.75 1.12 -7.69
N SER A 90 0.14 2.10 -7.53
CA SER A 90 0.33 3.13 -8.55
C SER A 90 0.99 2.54 -9.80
N HIS A 91 0.32 2.67 -10.95
CA HIS A 91 0.91 2.40 -12.25
C HIS A 91 1.76 3.60 -12.70
N SER A 92 2.67 3.41 -13.66
CA SER A 92 3.64 4.43 -14.12
C SER A 92 3.01 5.64 -14.83
N THR A 93 1.69 5.65 -14.96
CA THR A 93 0.88 6.68 -15.64
C THR A 93 -0.19 7.17 -14.68
N GLY A 94 -0.36 8.49 -14.52
CA GLY A 94 -1.45 9.05 -13.72
C GLY A 94 -1.08 9.55 -12.32
N TRP A 95 0.21 9.77 -12.05
CA TRP A 95 0.68 10.39 -10.81
C TRP A 95 0.08 11.79 -10.59
N GLU A 96 -0.15 12.53 -11.69
CA GLU A 96 -0.80 13.84 -11.70
C GLU A 96 -2.29 13.79 -11.32
N MET A 97 -2.89 12.60 -11.34
CA MET A 97 -4.29 12.37 -11.05
C MET A 97 -4.53 11.84 -9.63
N ILE A 98 -3.46 11.60 -8.87
CA ILE A 98 -3.52 11.10 -7.50
C ILE A 98 -4.12 12.18 -6.60
N THR A 99 -5.05 11.79 -5.74
CA THR A 99 -5.69 12.69 -4.77
C THR A 99 -4.78 12.97 -3.57
N ASP A 100 -5.14 13.95 -2.76
CA ASP A 100 -4.42 14.20 -1.49
C ASP A 100 -4.44 12.98 -0.55
N GLU A 101 -5.55 12.24 -0.50
CA GLU A 101 -5.62 11.01 0.32
C GLU A 101 -4.74 9.90 -0.27
N GLY A 102 -4.65 9.78 -1.60
CA GLY A 102 -3.75 8.87 -2.28
C GLY A 102 -2.27 9.23 -2.05
N TRP A 103 -1.93 10.51 -2.12
CA TRP A 103 -0.59 11.01 -1.79
C TRP A 103 -0.22 10.77 -0.33
N LYS A 104 -1.15 11.00 0.61
CA LYS A 104 -0.94 10.69 2.03
C LYS A 104 -0.65 9.21 2.25
N LEU A 105 -1.39 8.33 1.58
CA LEU A 105 -1.17 6.88 1.66
C LEU A 105 0.18 6.45 1.06
N ILE A 106 0.64 7.09 -0.02
CA ILE A 106 1.98 6.87 -0.60
C ILE A 106 3.06 7.37 0.35
N GLU A 107 2.91 8.57 0.90
CA GLU A 107 3.85 9.14 1.87
C GLU A 107 4.00 8.23 3.09
N HIS A 108 2.89 7.81 3.69
CA HIS A 108 2.88 6.88 4.82
C HIS A 108 3.60 5.56 4.49
N SER A 109 3.37 5.03 3.28
CA SER A 109 4.04 3.81 2.79
C SER A 109 5.55 3.98 2.68
N VAL A 110 6.01 5.11 2.13
CA VAL A 110 7.43 5.43 1.98
C VAL A 110 8.09 5.63 3.34
N LEU A 111 7.48 6.40 4.24
CA LEU A 111 8.00 6.61 5.59
C LEU A 111 8.14 5.28 6.32
N TYR A 112 7.10 4.45 6.28
CA TYR A 112 7.10 3.14 6.91
C TYR A 112 8.23 2.23 6.39
N ALA A 113 8.42 2.17 5.06
CA ALA A 113 9.48 1.41 4.42
C ALA A 113 10.88 1.89 4.86
N LEU A 114 11.04 3.18 5.14
CA LEU A 114 12.28 3.78 5.66
C LEU A 114 12.47 3.60 7.16
N GLY A 115 11.59 2.86 7.84
CA GLY A 115 11.61 2.70 9.30
C GLY A 115 11.21 3.98 10.05
N ARG A 116 10.57 4.93 9.37
CA ARG A 116 10.05 6.16 9.96
C ARG A 116 8.56 5.98 10.15
N ILE A 117 8.08 6.20 11.36
CA ILE A 117 6.65 6.25 11.61
C ILE A 117 6.19 7.66 11.23
N PRO A 118 5.04 7.86 10.54
CA PRO A 118 4.53 9.19 10.23
C PRO A 118 4.57 10.10 11.47
N GLN A 119 5.01 11.36 11.31
CA GLN A 119 5.28 12.28 12.42
C GLN A 119 4.07 12.46 13.38
N ALA A 120 2.84 12.21 12.92
CA ALA A 120 1.63 12.20 13.75
C ALA A 120 1.68 11.20 14.92
N VAL A 121 2.46 10.12 14.83
CA VAL A 121 2.61 9.12 15.91
C VAL A 121 3.53 9.60 17.04
N ILE A 122 4.54 10.42 16.72
CA ILE A 122 5.54 10.85 17.73
C ILE A 122 4.89 11.78 18.78
N GLN A 123 3.86 12.54 18.40
CA GLN A 123 3.14 13.43 19.33
C GLN A 123 2.14 12.71 20.26
N LYS A 124 1.79 11.44 20.02
CA LYS A 124 0.90 10.66 20.90
C LYS A 124 1.65 9.73 21.87
N MET A 125 2.98 9.64 21.76
CA MET A 125 3.85 8.81 22.61
C MET A 125 4.72 9.63 23.57
N LEU A 126 4.51 10.95 23.65
CA LEU A 126 5.07 11.89 24.63
C LEU A 126 3.94 12.50 25.45
#